data_AF-A0A2A6EH17-F1
#
_entry.id   AF-A0A2A6EH17-F1
#
_cell.length_a   1.000
_cell.length_b   1.000
_cell.length_c   1.000
_cell.angle_alpha   90.00
_cell.angle_beta   90.00
_cell.angle_gamma   90.00
#
_symmetry.space_group_name_H-M   'P 1'
#
loop_
_entity.id
_entity.type
_entity.pdbx_description
1 polymer ?
#
loop_
_entity_poly.entity_id
_entity_poly.type
_entity_poly.pdbx_seq_one_letter_code
_entity_poly.pdbx_strand_id
1 'polypeptide(L)'
;MTKTKQQVSVLFMLFSILFCVCLIAANILETKQISVLGISLTGGLIVFPISYIINDCVCEVWGFQKARLLIWTGFAMNFFFVSVGALCDWIPGAPYWTNQEGFHAIFGLAPRVAAASFVAFIIGSFANAYVMSKMKIRDGGKRFSLRAVLSTIAGETCDSVIFFPLALGGVVPTEELPKLMLWQVLLKTLYEVIALPLTIRIVKKLKEHEAEDAYDNGVNYSIWKIFSLS
;
A
#
# COMPACT_ATOMS: atom_id res chain seq x y z
N MET A 1 15.16 34.11 -2.68
CA MET A 1 14.73 32.70 -2.60
C MET A 1 14.80 32.09 -3.99
N THR A 2 15.91 31.46 -4.33
CA THR A 2 16.04 30.64 -5.53
C THR A 2 15.09 29.45 -5.38
N LYS A 3 14.00 29.43 -6.15
CA LYS A 3 13.20 28.22 -6.33
C LYS A 3 14.12 27.19 -6.98
N THR A 4 14.73 26.32 -6.20
CA THR A 4 15.38 25.12 -6.71
C THR A 4 14.32 24.41 -7.54
N LYS A 5 14.52 24.30 -8.87
CA LYS A 5 13.61 23.52 -9.72
C LYS A 5 13.59 22.12 -9.11
N GLN A 6 12.45 21.72 -8.57
CA GLN A 6 12.22 20.33 -8.19
C GLN A 6 12.17 19.52 -9.49
N GLN A 7 13.33 19.13 -9.98
CA GLN A 7 13.42 18.17 -11.07
C GLN A 7 13.08 16.82 -10.47
N VAL A 8 12.04 16.21 -11.02
CA VAL A 8 11.59 14.87 -10.68
C VAL A 8 12.42 13.92 -11.53
N SER A 9 13.15 12.98 -10.91
CA SER A 9 13.86 11.95 -11.66
C SER A 9 12.87 11.16 -12.53
N VAL A 10 13.29 10.80 -13.75
CA VAL A 10 12.50 9.96 -14.64
C VAL A 10 12.24 8.61 -14.00
N LEU A 11 13.21 8.05 -13.27
CA LEU A 11 13.03 6.81 -12.53
C LEU A 11 11.97 7.00 -11.44
N PHE A 12 12.09 8.03 -10.60
CA PHE A 12 11.07 8.31 -9.59
C PHE A 12 9.66 8.44 -10.21
N MET A 13 9.53 9.10 -11.36
CA MET A 13 8.26 9.21 -12.09
C MET A 13 7.74 7.83 -12.54
N LEU A 14 8.59 7.00 -13.15
CA LEU A 14 8.21 5.65 -13.60
C LEU A 14 7.80 4.74 -12.43
N PHE A 15 8.58 4.76 -11.34
CA PHE A 15 8.22 4.05 -10.10
C PHE A 15 6.90 4.57 -9.54
N SER A 16 6.66 5.88 -9.60
CA SER A 16 5.42 6.48 -9.12
C SER A 16 4.20 6.05 -9.92
N ILE A 17 4.31 6.04 -11.25
CA ILE A 17 3.25 5.57 -12.15
C ILE A 17 2.96 4.09 -11.90
N LEU A 18 4.01 3.27 -11.83
CA LEU A 18 3.87 1.84 -11.60
C LEU A 18 3.22 1.54 -10.25
N PHE A 19 3.61 2.26 -9.19
CA PHE A 19 2.97 2.15 -7.88
C PHE A 19 1.48 2.51 -7.93
N CYS A 20 1.11 3.61 -8.60
CA CYS A 20 -0.29 4.00 -8.74
C CYS A 20 -1.11 2.92 -9.46
N VAL A 21 -0.58 2.36 -10.55
CA VAL A 21 -1.23 1.26 -11.28
C VAL A 21 -1.34 0.02 -10.41
N CYS A 22 -0.29 -0.35 -9.68
CA CYS A 22 -0.31 -1.47 -8.75
C CYS A 22 -1.35 -1.28 -7.65
N LEU A 23 -1.46 -0.08 -7.06
CA LEU A 23 -2.43 0.21 -6.01
C LEU A 23 -3.88 0.11 -6.53
N ILE A 24 -4.14 0.64 -7.72
CA ILE A 24 -5.45 0.53 -8.39
C ILE A 24 -5.78 -0.93 -8.69
N ALA A 25 -4.83 -1.67 -9.29
CA ALA A 25 -5.02 -3.07 -9.60
C ALA A 25 -5.23 -3.92 -8.34
N ALA A 26 -4.50 -3.66 -7.26
CA ALA A 26 -4.65 -4.37 -5.98
C ALA A 26 -6.07 -4.20 -5.42
N ASN A 27 -6.56 -2.96 -5.29
CA ASN A 27 -7.90 -2.70 -4.74
C ASN A 27 -9.02 -3.32 -5.59
N ILE A 28 -8.89 -3.34 -6.92
CA ILE A 28 -9.90 -4.01 -7.77
C ILE A 28 -9.82 -5.53 -7.61
N LEU A 29 -8.61 -6.10 -7.65
CA LEU A 29 -8.41 -7.55 -7.57
C LEU A 29 -8.71 -8.11 -6.18
N GLU A 30 -8.74 -7.28 -5.13
CA GLU A 30 -9.19 -7.66 -3.80
C GLU A 30 -10.67 -8.04 -3.75
N THR A 31 -11.50 -7.55 -4.68
CA THR A 31 -12.91 -7.95 -4.79
C THR A 31 -13.06 -9.41 -5.20
N LYS A 32 -12.02 -10.02 -5.80
CA LYS A 32 -12.01 -11.42 -6.21
C LYS A 32 -11.27 -12.30 -5.20
N GLN A 33 -12.00 -13.28 -4.66
CA GLN A 33 -11.40 -14.38 -3.89
C GLN A 33 -10.82 -15.43 -4.84
N ILE A 34 -9.58 -15.83 -4.59
CA ILE A 34 -8.87 -16.91 -5.26
C ILE A 34 -8.64 -18.06 -4.28
N SER A 35 -8.61 -19.29 -4.79
CA SER A 35 -8.23 -20.47 -4.01
C SER A 35 -6.89 -20.98 -4.51
N VAL A 36 -5.89 -21.01 -3.64
CA VAL A 36 -4.55 -21.49 -3.94
C VAL A 36 -4.22 -22.59 -2.93
N LEU A 37 -3.95 -23.81 -3.43
CA LEU A 37 -3.61 -24.97 -2.58
C LEU A 37 -4.64 -25.26 -1.47
N GLY A 38 -5.93 -24.98 -1.72
CA GLY A 38 -7.01 -25.16 -0.74
C GLY A 38 -7.17 -24.02 0.26
N ILE A 39 -6.43 -22.92 0.10
CA ILE A 39 -6.48 -21.73 0.95
C ILE A 39 -7.15 -20.59 0.19
N SER A 40 -8.14 -19.97 0.83
CA SER A 40 -8.82 -18.77 0.36
C SER A 40 -7.91 -17.55 0.51
N LEU A 41 -7.55 -16.89 -0.60
CA LEU A 41 -6.77 -15.65 -0.65
C LEU A 41 -7.46 -14.58 -1.52
N THR A 42 -7.06 -13.32 -1.41
CA THR A 42 -7.56 -12.25 -2.31
C THR A 42 -6.66 -12.10 -3.53
N GLY A 43 -7.23 -11.68 -4.66
CA GLY A 43 -6.47 -11.43 -5.88
C GLY A 43 -5.43 -10.31 -5.75
N GLY A 44 -5.66 -9.35 -4.84
CA GLY A 44 -4.71 -8.26 -4.55
C GLY A 44 -3.34 -8.74 -4.07
N LEU A 45 -3.26 -9.93 -3.47
CA LEU A 45 -2.01 -10.56 -3.03
C LEU A 45 -0.99 -10.72 -4.16
N ILE A 46 -1.43 -10.82 -5.41
CA ILE A 46 -0.55 -10.94 -6.57
C ILE A 46 0.20 -9.63 -6.84
N VAL A 47 -0.42 -8.49 -6.55
CA VAL A 47 0.11 -7.16 -6.92
C VAL A 47 0.91 -6.51 -5.78
N PHE A 48 0.54 -6.80 -4.53
CA PHE A 48 1.25 -6.27 -3.35
C PHE A 48 2.78 -6.45 -3.39
N PRO A 49 3.31 -7.65 -3.72
CA PRO A 49 4.73 -7.89 -3.99
C PRO A 49 5.47 -6.78 -4.74
N ILE A 50 4.91 -6.36 -5.87
CA ILE A 50 5.52 -5.39 -6.76
C ILE A 50 5.44 -4.00 -6.13
N SER A 51 4.29 -3.66 -5.55
CA SER A 51 4.09 -2.36 -4.90
C SER A 51 5.02 -2.13 -3.71
N TYR A 52 5.33 -3.19 -2.94
CA TYR A 52 6.21 -3.12 -1.77
C TYR A 52 7.66 -2.87 -2.19
N ILE A 53 8.17 -3.61 -3.19
CA ILE A 53 9.52 -3.39 -3.73
C ILE A 53 9.66 -1.95 -4.23
N ILE A 54 8.66 -1.44 -4.94
CA ILE A 54 8.65 -0.06 -5.43
C ILE A 54 8.69 0.93 -4.27
N ASN A 55 7.83 0.74 -3.27
CA ASN A 55 7.78 1.62 -2.10
C ASN A 55 9.12 1.64 -1.35
N ASP A 56 9.75 0.48 -1.17
CA ASP A 56 11.07 0.36 -0.52
C ASP A 56 12.14 1.06 -1.34
N CYS A 57 12.18 0.83 -2.66
CA CYS A 57 13.09 1.54 -3.55
C CYS A 57 12.88 3.05 -3.47
N VAL A 58 11.61 3.47 -3.40
CA VAL A 58 11.28 4.89 -3.37
C VAL A 58 11.73 5.55 -2.07
N CYS A 59 11.45 4.90 -0.94
CA CYS A 59 11.83 5.37 0.38
C CYS A 59 13.35 5.41 0.55
N GLU A 60 14.07 4.43 0.03
CA GLU A 60 15.51 4.25 0.26
C GLU A 60 16.38 5.09 -0.69
N VAL A 61 15.90 5.40 -1.90
CA VAL A 61 16.63 6.22 -2.88
C VAL A 61 16.27 7.71 -2.76
N TRP A 62 14.97 8.04 -2.72
CA TRP A 62 14.50 9.43 -2.73
C TRP A 62 13.94 9.93 -1.38
N GLY A 63 13.98 9.10 -0.34
CA GLY A 63 13.65 9.46 1.05
C GLY A 63 12.17 9.37 1.42
N PHE A 64 11.89 9.42 2.73
CA PHE A 64 10.54 9.22 3.27
C PHE A 64 9.51 10.26 2.81
N GLN A 65 9.93 11.51 2.55
CA GLN A 65 9.01 12.57 2.11
C GLN A 65 8.43 12.28 0.71
N LYS A 66 9.26 11.76 -0.20
CA LYS A 66 8.86 11.40 -1.57
C LYS A 66 8.00 10.13 -1.57
N ALA A 67 8.34 9.15 -0.73
CA ALA A 67 7.48 7.98 -0.50
C ALA A 67 6.10 8.37 0.03
N ARG A 68 6.01 9.32 0.97
CA ARG A 68 4.74 9.84 1.47
C ARG A 68 3.91 10.49 0.35
N LEU A 69 4.53 11.36 -0.46
CA LEU A 69 3.85 11.98 -1.60
C LEU A 69 3.32 10.93 -2.58
N LEU A 70 4.12 9.89 -2.84
CA LEU A 70 3.73 8.78 -3.70
C LEU A 70 2.48 8.07 -3.18
N ILE A 71 2.45 7.71 -1.89
CA ILE A 71 1.32 7.00 -1.29
C ILE A 71 0.04 7.85 -1.36
N TRP A 72 0.11 9.13 -0.98
CA TRP A 72 -1.06 10.02 -1.03
C TRP A 72 -1.56 10.25 -2.46
N THR A 73 -0.64 10.39 -3.42
CA THR A 73 -1.00 10.51 -4.84
C THR A 73 -1.65 9.21 -5.34
N GLY A 74 -1.11 8.05 -4.95
CA GLY A 74 -1.67 6.74 -5.25
C GLY A 74 -3.11 6.61 -4.75
N PHE A 75 -3.38 6.92 -3.49
CA PHE A 75 -4.73 6.89 -2.94
C PHE A 75 -5.65 7.91 -3.63
N ALA A 76 -5.18 9.12 -3.92
CA ALA A 76 -5.96 10.11 -4.65
C ALA A 76 -6.38 9.61 -6.05
N MET A 77 -5.45 8.99 -6.79
CA MET A 77 -5.74 8.39 -8.08
C MET A 77 -6.66 7.17 -7.96
N ASN A 78 -6.51 6.39 -6.88
CA ASN A 78 -7.39 5.27 -6.58
C ASN A 78 -8.84 5.73 -6.34
N PHE A 79 -9.04 6.74 -5.50
CA PHE A 79 -10.36 7.33 -5.28
C PHE A 79 -10.95 7.92 -6.54
N PHE A 80 -10.15 8.58 -7.38
CA PHE A 80 -10.61 9.07 -8.68
C PHE A 80 -11.11 7.92 -9.57
N PHE A 81 -10.31 6.87 -9.75
CA PHE A 81 -10.68 5.69 -10.54
C PHE A 81 -11.97 5.06 -10.05
N VAL A 82 -12.06 4.84 -8.73
CA VAL A 82 -13.21 4.18 -8.11
C VAL A 82 -14.47 5.04 -8.15
N SER A 83 -14.34 6.37 -8.04
CA SER A 83 -15.47 7.30 -8.18
C SER A 83 -16.02 7.29 -9.60
N VAL A 84 -15.13 7.28 -10.60
CA VAL A 84 -15.54 7.18 -12.02
C VAL A 84 -16.19 5.82 -12.29
N GLY A 85 -15.63 4.73 -11.76
CA GLY A 85 -16.21 3.39 -11.89
C GLY A 85 -17.59 3.28 -11.26
N ALA A 86 -17.78 3.84 -10.07
CA ALA A 86 -19.08 3.89 -9.39
C ALA A 86 -20.10 4.76 -10.14
N LEU A 87 -19.66 5.87 -10.74
CA LEU A 87 -20.51 6.70 -11.58
C LEU A 87 -20.95 5.96 -12.85
N CYS A 88 -20.04 5.21 -13.48
CA CYS A 88 -20.38 4.34 -14.62
C CYS A 88 -21.37 3.24 -14.25
N ASP A 89 -21.25 2.65 -13.06
CA ASP A 89 -22.16 1.62 -12.57
C ASP A 89 -23.56 2.16 -12.27
N TRP A 90 -23.63 3.39 -11.76
CA TRP A 90 -24.89 4.08 -11.47
C TRP A 90 -25.68 4.47 -12.73
N ILE A 91 -24.99 4.74 -13.84
CA ILE A 91 -25.63 5.06 -15.12
C ILE A 91 -26.23 3.78 -15.71
N PRO A 92 -27.51 3.80 -16.14
CA PRO A 92 -28.12 2.63 -16.76
C PRO A 92 -27.36 2.25 -18.04
N GLY A 93 -27.03 0.96 -18.16
CA GLY A 93 -26.41 0.41 -19.35
C GLY A 93 -27.25 0.67 -20.60
N ALA A 94 -26.59 0.73 -21.76
CA ALA A 94 -27.28 0.85 -23.04
C ALA A 94 -28.23 -0.35 -23.27
N PRO A 95 -29.29 -0.22 -24.10
CA PRO A 95 -30.28 -1.29 -24.29
C PRO A 95 -29.71 -2.63 -24.78
N TYR A 96 -28.51 -2.62 -25.38
CA TYR A 96 -27.80 -3.81 -25.85
C TYR A 96 -26.78 -4.36 -24.84
N TRP A 97 -26.57 -3.68 -23.71
CA TRP A 97 -25.62 -4.08 -22.68
C TRP A 97 -26.27 -5.03 -21.67
N THR A 98 -25.83 -6.29 -21.67
CA THR A 98 -26.41 -7.35 -20.83
C THR A 98 -25.58 -7.67 -19.57
N ASN A 99 -24.37 -7.11 -19.44
CA ASN A 99 -23.43 -7.44 -18.38
C ASN A 99 -23.49 -6.45 -17.19
N GLN A 100 -24.64 -5.83 -16.94
CA GLN A 100 -24.82 -4.87 -15.84
C GLN A 100 -24.53 -5.53 -14.47
N GLU A 101 -24.99 -6.75 -14.24
CA GLU A 101 -24.79 -7.46 -12.97
C GLU A 101 -23.31 -7.76 -12.70
N GLY A 102 -22.56 -8.22 -13.71
CA GLY A 102 -21.13 -8.48 -13.57
C GLY A 102 -20.32 -7.20 -13.32
N PHE A 103 -20.72 -6.10 -13.97
CA PHE A 103 -20.10 -4.80 -13.73
C PHE A 103 -20.36 -4.30 -12.30
N HIS A 104 -21.61 -4.39 -11.83
CA HIS A 104 -22.01 -4.02 -10.47
C HIS A 104 -21.32 -4.87 -9.40
N ALA A 105 -21.14 -6.17 -9.65
CA ALA A 105 -20.47 -7.06 -8.70
C ALA A 105 -19.00 -6.65 -8.43
N ILE A 106 -18.30 -6.13 -9.44
CA ILE A 106 -16.89 -5.71 -9.32
C ILE A 106 -16.81 -4.25 -8.84
N PHE A 107 -17.48 -3.35 -9.55
CA PHE A 107 -17.36 -1.90 -9.31
C PHE A 107 -18.23 -1.40 -8.17
N GLY A 108 -19.31 -2.10 -7.78
CA GLY A 108 -20.11 -1.77 -6.61
C GLY A 108 -19.35 -2.01 -5.29
N LEU A 109 -18.47 -3.01 -5.25
CA LEU A 109 -17.59 -3.27 -4.09
C LEU A 109 -16.35 -2.37 -4.07
N ALA A 110 -15.89 -1.86 -5.21
CA ALA A 110 -14.66 -1.08 -5.30
C ALA A 110 -14.63 0.19 -4.40
N PRO A 111 -15.70 1.02 -4.28
CA PRO A 111 -15.77 2.14 -3.33
C PRO A 111 -15.54 1.73 -1.89
N ARG A 112 -16.13 0.59 -1.51
CA ARG A 112 -16.02 0.05 -0.16
C ARG A 112 -14.59 -0.43 0.11
N VAL A 113 -13.97 -1.15 -0.82
CA VAL A 113 -12.59 -1.62 -0.70
C VAL A 113 -11.60 -0.46 -0.65
N ALA A 114 -11.77 0.56 -1.50
CA ALA A 114 -10.91 1.75 -1.50
C ALA A 114 -11.03 2.56 -0.19
N ALA A 115 -12.23 2.72 0.35
CA ALA A 115 -12.43 3.38 1.65
C ALA A 115 -11.82 2.55 2.79
N ALA A 116 -12.01 1.23 2.77
CA ALA A 116 -11.43 0.32 3.76
C ALA A 116 -9.90 0.34 3.72
N SER A 117 -9.27 0.27 2.54
CA SER A 117 -7.80 0.32 2.41
C SER A 117 -7.23 1.65 2.86
N PHE A 118 -7.91 2.76 2.60
CA PHE A 118 -7.47 4.07 3.08
C PHE A 118 -7.53 4.19 4.62
N VAL A 119 -8.63 3.74 5.24
CA VAL A 119 -8.78 3.77 6.70
C VAL A 119 -7.79 2.82 7.37
N ALA A 120 -7.64 1.61 6.84
CA ALA A 120 -6.68 0.63 7.31
C ALA A 120 -5.25 1.17 7.21
N PHE A 121 -4.90 1.77 6.07
CA PHE A 121 -3.58 2.37 5.86
C PHE A 121 -3.26 3.47 6.89
N ILE A 122 -4.21 4.37 7.18
CA ILE A 122 -4.00 5.44 8.17
C ILE A 122 -3.75 4.85 9.55
N ILE A 123 -4.58 3.89 9.97
CA ILE A 123 -4.51 3.32 11.32
C ILE A 123 -3.28 2.42 11.45
N GLY A 124 -2.99 1.60 10.45
CA GLY A 124 -1.79 0.76 10.36
C GLY A 124 -0.51 1.60 10.38
N SER A 125 -0.48 2.69 9.61
CA SER A 125 0.65 3.64 9.62
C SER A 125 0.83 4.30 10.99
N PHE A 126 -0.27 4.68 11.65
CA PHE A 126 -0.21 5.25 13.00
C PHE A 126 0.28 4.23 14.04
N ALA A 127 -0.21 3.00 13.98
CA ALA A 127 0.21 1.91 14.87
C ALA A 127 1.71 1.60 14.69
N ASN A 128 2.18 1.51 13.45
CA ASN A 128 3.59 1.33 13.13
C ASN A 128 4.45 2.46 13.75
N ALA A 129 4.11 3.71 13.48
CA ALA A 129 4.84 4.87 13.99
C ALA A 129 4.83 4.94 15.52
N TYR A 130 3.70 4.61 16.16
CA TYR A 130 3.57 4.56 17.61
C TYR A 130 4.49 3.51 18.25
N VAL A 131 4.50 2.29 17.71
CA VAL A 131 5.36 1.20 18.21
C VAL A 131 6.83 1.54 18.02
N MET A 132 7.20 2.03 16.83
CA MET A 132 8.56 2.47 16.53
C MET A 132 9.05 3.54 17.53
N SER A 133 8.21 4.53 17.83
CA SER A 133 8.52 5.61 18.78
C SER A 133 8.64 5.10 20.22
N LYS A 134 7.65 4.35 20.72
CA LYS A 134 7.65 3.83 22.10
C LYS A 134 8.84 2.91 22.37
N MET A 135 9.17 2.04 21.43
CA MET A 135 10.31 1.13 21.60
C MET A 135 11.67 1.87 21.49
N LYS A 136 11.77 2.93 20.68
CA LYS A 136 12.98 3.75 20.63
C LYS A 136 13.30 4.38 21.99
N ILE A 137 12.27 4.85 22.69
CA ILE A 137 12.38 5.42 24.05
C ILE A 137 12.76 4.32 25.05
N ARG A 138 12.14 3.14 24.97
CA ARG A 138 12.40 2.02 25.89
C ARG A 138 13.79 1.42 25.75
N ASP A 139 14.27 1.25 24.51
CA ASP A 139 15.51 0.52 24.23
C ASP A 139 16.72 1.46 24.05
N GLY A 140 16.57 2.75 24.31
CA GLY A 140 17.63 3.76 24.17
C GLY A 140 18.24 3.79 22.77
N GLY A 141 17.47 3.44 21.74
CA GLY A 141 17.91 3.38 20.34
C GLY A 141 18.72 2.13 19.93
N LYS A 142 19.12 1.24 20.85
CA LYS A 142 20.13 0.19 20.61
C LYS A 142 19.69 -0.98 19.71
N ARG A 143 18.38 -1.20 19.53
CA ARG A 143 17.83 -2.35 18.77
C ARG A 143 16.97 -1.88 17.59
N PHE A 144 17.57 -1.35 16.54
CA PHE A 144 16.82 -0.83 15.38
C PHE A 144 16.07 -1.91 14.61
N SER A 145 16.73 -3.01 14.25
CA SER A 145 16.12 -4.08 13.44
C SER A 145 14.92 -4.73 14.12
N LEU A 146 15.01 -4.96 15.43
CA LEU A 146 13.90 -5.50 16.23
C LEU A 146 12.71 -4.53 16.26
N ARG A 147 12.97 -3.22 16.31
CA ARG A 147 11.92 -2.19 16.29
C ARG A 147 11.21 -2.16 14.94
N ALA A 148 11.95 -2.21 13.84
CA ALA A 148 11.39 -2.21 12.50
C ALA A 148 10.46 -3.41 12.29
N VAL A 149 10.91 -4.63 12.61
CA VAL A 149 10.09 -5.84 12.45
C VAL A 149 8.84 -5.79 13.33
N LEU A 150 8.97 -5.42 14.61
CA LEU A 150 7.83 -5.37 15.52
C LEU A 150 6.84 -4.24 15.18
N SER A 151 7.31 -3.09 14.69
CA SER A 151 6.44 -2.02 14.22
C SER A 151 5.71 -2.41 12.94
N THR A 152 6.37 -3.15 12.04
CA THR A 152 5.74 -3.65 10.80
C THR A 152 4.67 -4.69 11.13
N ILE A 153 4.97 -5.67 11.99
CA ILE A 153 3.97 -6.66 12.42
C ILE A 153 2.77 -5.98 13.07
N ALA A 154 2.99 -5.02 13.97
CA ALA A 154 1.89 -4.27 14.59
C ALA A 154 1.08 -3.45 13.57
N GLY A 155 1.77 -2.76 12.65
CA GLY A 155 1.16 -1.98 11.58
C GLY A 155 0.30 -2.83 10.65
N GLU A 156 0.88 -3.90 10.08
CA GLU A 156 0.17 -4.81 9.16
C GLU A 156 -0.96 -5.58 9.84
N THR A 157 -0.80 -5.92 11.13
CA THR A 157 -1.88 -6.57 11.90
C THR A 157 -3.04 -5.60 12.09
N CYS A 158 -2.78 -4.36 12.52
CA CYS A 158 -3.83 -3.35 12.65
C CYS A 158 -4.50 -3.03 11.30
N ASP A 159 -3.71 -2.90 10.24
CA ASP A 159 -4.18 -2.71 8.88
C ASP A 159 -5.13 -3.84 8.47
N SER A 160 -4.70 -5.09 8.58
CA SER A 160 -5.51 -6.26 8.20
C SER A 160 -6.78 -6.39 9.04
N VAL A 161 -6.68 -6.21 10.36
CA VAL A 161 -7.84 -6.29 11.28
C VAL A 161 -8.91 -5.25 10.97
N ILE A 162 -8.53 -4.12 10.38
CA ILE A 162 -9.47 -3.07 9.99
C ILE A 162 -9.94 -3.27 8.56
N PHE A 163 -9.01 -3.55 7.65
CA PHE A 163 -9.26 -3.72 6.22
C PHE A 163 -10.27 -4.82 5.95
N PHE A 164 -10.04 -6.04 6.45
CA PHE A 164 -10.85 -7.19 6.06
C PHE A 164 -12.31 -7.12 6.51
N PRO A 165 -12.63 -6.75 7.77
CA PRO A 165 -14.01 -6.56 8.17
C PRO A 165 -14.69 -5.41 7.42
N LEU A 166 -13.98 -4.31 7.18
CA LEU A 166 -14.56 -3.16 6.47
C LEU A 166 -14.77 -3.45 4.98
N ALA A 167 -13.83 -4.08 4.31
CA ALA A 167 -13.87 -4.38 2.88
C ALA A 167 -14.80 -5.56 2.56
N LEU A 168 -14.69 -6.66 3.31
CA LEU A 168 -15.29 -7.96 3.00
C LEU A 168 -16.37 -8.40 4.00
N GLY A 169 -16.66 -7.61 5.03
CA GLY A 169 -17.73 -7.92 6.00
C GLY A 169 -19.09 -8.03 5.30
N GLY A 170 -19.74 -9.19 5.41
CA GLY A 170 -21.00 -9.47 4.72
C GLY A 170 -20.88 -9.91 3.27
N VAL A 171 -19.66 -9.95 2.70
CA VAL A 171 -19.36 -10.54 1.39
C VAL A 171 -18.73 -11.92 1.55
N VAL A 172 -17.79 -12.05 2.50
CA VAL A 172 -17.13 -13.32 2.83
C VAL A 172 -17.72 -13.91 4.12
N PRO A 173 -17.88 -15.23 4.23
CA PRO A 173 -18.32 -15.88 5.46
C PRO A 173 -17.46 -15.48 6.66
N THR A 174 -18.11 -15.16 7.79
CA THR A 174 -17.43 -14.67 9.00
C THR A 174 -16.45 -15.68 9.60
N GLU A 175 -16.62 -16.96 9.32
CA GLU A 175 -15.72 -18.04 9.74
C GLU A 175 -14.44 -18.11 8.90
N GLU A 176 -14.50 -17.65 7.64
CA GLU A 176 -13.36 -17.63 6.72
C GLU A 176 -12.54 -16.34 6.83
N LEU A 177 -13.14 -15.25 7.30
CA LEU A 177 -12.47 -13.96 7.50
C LEU A 177 -11.19 -14.07 8.36
N PRO A 178 -11.20 -14.68 9.56
CA PRO A 178 -9.99 -14.79 10.37
C PRO A 178 -8.88 -15.64 9.73
N LYS A 179 -9.25 -16.71 9.00
CA LYS A 179 -8.29 -17.56 8.30
C LYS A 179 -7.62 -16.80 7.16
N LEU A 180 -8.42 -16.08 6.40
CA LEU A 180 -7.98 -15.25 5.28
C LEU A 180 -7.04 -14.14 5.80
N MET A 181 -7.40 -13.46 6.88
CA MET A 181 -6.54 -12.47 7.55
C MET A 181 -5.19 -13.05 7.95
N LEU A 182 -5.19 -14.19 8.65
CA LEU A 182 -3.98 -14.86 9.09
C LEU A 182 -3.07 -15.23 7.91
N TRP A 183 -3.63 -15.88 6.89
CA TRP A 183 -2.88 -16.27 5.70
C TRP A 183 -2.33 -15.09 4.94
N GLN A 184 -3.08 -13.99 4.87
CA GLN A 184 -2.64 -12.82 4.14
C GLN A 184 -1.49 -12.11 4.85
N VAL A 185 -1.54 -11.96 6.18
CA VAL A 185 -0.40 -11.44 6.97
C VAL A 185 0.82 -12.36 6.81
N LEU A 186 0.65 -13.67 6.99
CA LEU A 186 1.75 -14.64 6.86
C LEU A 186 2.41 -14.62 5.48
N LEU A 187 1.60 -14.61 4.40
CA LEU A 187 2.12 -14.60 3.04
C LEU A 187 2.77 -13.26 2.68
N LYS A 188 2.20 -12.12 3.12
CA LYS A 188 2.80 -10.80 2.92
C LYS A 188 4.16 -10.72 3.62
N THR A 189 4.24 -11.10 4.89
CA THR A 189 5.51 -11.11 5.65
C THR A 189 6.52 -12.09 5.05
N LEU A 190 6.10 -13.31 4.69
CA LEU A 190 7.00 -14.31 4.07
C LEU A 190 7.55 -13.80 2.74
N TYR A 191 6.69 -13.19 1.91
CA TYR A 191 7.11 -12.59 0.66
C TYR A 191 8.13 -11.49 0.90
N GLU A 192 7.88 -10.57 1.83
CA GLU A 192 8.80 -9.48 2.17
C GLU A 192 10.18 -10.03 2.52
N VAL A 193 10.26 -11.07 3.35
CA VAL A 193 11.53 -11.73 3.72
C VAL A 193 12.24 -12.33 2.50
N ILE A 194 11.50 -12.95 1.57
CA ILE A 194 12.06 -13.55 0.35
C ILE A 194 12.49 -12.48 -0.67
N ALA A 195 11.74 -11.39 -0.76
CA ALA A 195 11.99 -10.29 -1.67
C ALA A 195 13.11 -9.36 -1.18
N LEU A 196 13.34 -9.29 0.13
CA LEU A 196 14.34 -8.41 0.76
C LEU A 196 15.72 -8.44 0.07
N PRO A 197 16.33 -9.61 -0.25
CA PRO A 197 17.63 -9.65 -0.92
C PRO A 197 17.58 -9.11 -2.35
N LEU A 198 16.45 -9.29 -3.04
CA LEU A 198 16.22 -8.74 -4.37
C LEU A 198 16.05 -7.22 -4.31
N THR A 199 15.23 -6.73 -3.38
CA THR A 199 15.02 -5.30 -3.13
C THR A 199 16.36 -4.60 -2.85
N ILE A 200 17.20 -5.15 -1.97
CA ILE A 200 18.54 -4.60 -1.68
C ILE A 200 19.40 -4.48 -2.94
N ARG A 201 19.37 -5.48 -3.83
CA ARG A 201 20.13 -5.44 -5.10
C ARG A 201 19.61 -4.37 -6.05
N ILE A 202 18.29 -4.22 -6.16
CA ILE A 202 17.65 -3.21 -7.02
C ILE A 202 17.97 -1.82 -6.49
N VAL A 203 17.77 -1.59 -5.19
CA VAL A 203 18.13 -0.34 -4.51
C VAL A 203 19.57 0.03 -4.77
N LYS A 204 20.52 -0.89 -4.56
CA LYS A 204 21.95 -0.61 -4.77
C LYS A 204 22.22 -0.13 -6.20
N LYS A 205 21.66 -0.80 -7.20
CA LYS A 205 21.79 -0.39 -8.61
C LYS A 205 21.14 0.95 -8.90
N LEU A 206 19.99 1.25 -8.28
CA LEU A 206 19.31 2.53 -8.43
C LEU A 206 20.12 3.68 -7.81
N LYS A 207 20.67 3.50 -6.60
CA LYS A 207 21.56 4.48 -5.96
C LYS A 207 22.81 4.75 -6.80
N GLU A 208 23.41 3.70 -7.37
CA GLU A 208 24.57 3.83 -8.28
C GLU A 208 24.22 4.61 -9.57
N HIS A 209 22.99 4.51 -10.06
CA HIS A 209 22.54 5.17 -11.29
C HIS A 209 22.08 6.62 -11.07
N GLU A 210 21.33 6.88 -10.01
CA GLU A 210 20.80 8.20 -9.68
C GLU A 210 21.84 9.11 -9.02
N ALA A 211 22.93 8.54 -8.48
CA ALA A 211 23.91 9.24 -7.64
C ALA A 211 23.27 10.02 -6.47
N GLU A 212 22.06 9.63 -6.08
CA GLU A 212 21.33 10.13 -4.92
C GLU A 212 21.37 9.06 -3.82
N ASP A 213 21.78 9.47 -2.62
CA ASP A 213 21.69 8.67 -1.39
C ASP A 213 21.04 9.55 -0.33
N ALA A 214 19.71 9.52 -0.28
CA ALA A 214 18.94 10.34 0.64
C ALA A 214 19.11 9.82 2.07
N TYR A 215 19.99 10.46 2.85
CA TYR A 215 20.04 10.25 4.30
C TYR A 215 18.91 11.04 4.95
N ASP A 216 17.90 10.35 5.50
CA ASP A 216 16.75 10.92 6.23
C ASP A 216 17.14 11.55 7.59
N ASN A 217 18.18 12.39 7.62
CA ASN A 217 18.62 13.11 8.80
C ASN A 217 17.64 14.25 9.12
N GLY A 218 16.80 14.06 10.14
CA GLY A 218 15.90 15.10 10.66
C GLY A 218 14.46 15.06 10.11
N VAL A 219 14.04 13.97 9.49
CA VAL A 219 12.68 13.86 8.94
C VAL A 219 11.62 13.74 10.05
N ASN A 220 10.60 14.59 9.97
CA ASN A 220 9.43 14.52 10.83
C ASN A 220 8.45 13.47 10.28
N TYR A 221 8.31 12.35 11.00
CA TYR A 221 7.46 11.20 10.62
C TYR A 221 5.95 11.48 10.63
N SER A 222 5.50 12.72 10.88
CA SER A 222 4.08 13.08 10.86
C SER A 222 3.43 12.88 9.49
N ILE A 223 2.45 11.96 9.43
CA ILE A 223 1.75 11.49 8.22
C ILE A 223 1.08 12.62 7.41
N TRP A 224 0.77 13.75 8.06
CA TRP A 224 -0.05 14.84 7.51
C TRP A 224 0.72 15.92 6.73
N LYS A 225 2.06 15.95 6.78
CA LYS A 225 2.85 16.95 6.05
C LYS A 225 3.18 16.46 4.63
N ILE A 226 2.29 16.74 3.69
CA ILE A 226 2.41 16.31 2.28
C ILE A 226 3.25 17.31 1.45
N PHE A 227 3.23 18.60 1.81
CA PHE A 227 3.84 19.69 1.02
C PHE A 227 5.07 20.36 1.65
N SER A 228 5.64 19.82 2.74
CA SER A 228 6.90 20.34 3.28
C SER A 228 8.10 19.77 2.50
N LEU A 229 8.18 20.11 1.22
CA LEU A 229 9.35 19.87 0.39
C LEU A 229 10.31 21.07 0.59
N SER A 230 11.03 21.07 1.70
CA SER A 230 12.06 22.06 2.01
C SER A 230 13.37 21.36 2.30
#